data_AF-A0A2N2IGQ5-F1
#
_entry.id   AF-A0A2N2IGQ5-F1
#
_cell.length_a   1.000
_cell.length_b   1.000
_cell.length_c   1.000
_cell.angle_alpha   90.00
_cell.angle_beta   90.00
_cell.angle_gamma   90.00
#
_symmetry.space_group_name_H-M   'P 1'
#
loop_
_entity.id
_entity.type
_entity.pdbx_description
1 polymer ?
#
loop_
_entity_poly.entity_id
_entity_poly.type
_entity_poly.pdbx_seq_one_letter_code
_entity_poly.pdbx_strand_id
1 'polypeptide(L)'
;GRTAMQDLNDYLPAIRAGDATAFGRWVAGSETRLRLSLRSFAQHVDVEAVVQETLLRIWQVAPRVQPDGRPDGLLRLAIRTAHNLAISEVRHRTPRALDPATIEAVMRLEDVAVPQVETDPMLRDAIRRCHDKLPSKAQFVLEARMSSAGATPDQELAASLRMTLNTFLQNVTRARRLLMECLRKLGIEPVGEAS
;
A
#
# COMPACT_ATOMS: atom_id res chain seq x y z
N GLY A 1 -17.63 -10.06 -3.83
CA GLY A 1 -17.10 -11.15 -4.65
C GLY A 1 -15.65 -11.38 -4.25
N ARG A 2 -15.22 -12.64 -4.13
CA ARG A 2 -13.82 -13.00 -3.89
C ARG A 2 -12.99 -12.53 -5.08
N THR A 3 -12.15 -11.51 -4.91
CA THR A 3 -11.09 -11.19 -5.87
C THR A 3 -10.22 -12.43 -5.99
N ALA A 4 -10.16 -13.04 -7.19
CA ALA A 4 -9.21 -14.11 -7.45
C ALA A 4 -7.83 -13.61 -7.03
N MET A 5 -7.20 -14.31 -6.09
CA MET A 5 -5.86 -13.97 -5.61
C MET A 5 -4.92 -14.21 -6.79
N GLN A 6 -4.66 -13.15 -7.55
CA GLN A 6 -3.78 -13.17 -8.71
C GLN A 6 -2.42 -13.66 -8.23
N ASP A 7 -1.88 -14.74 -8.81
CA ASP A 7 -0.54 -15.21 -8.47
C ASP A 7 0.45 -14.13 -8.91
N LEU A 8 1.10 -13.49 -7.94
CA LEU A 8 2.01 -12.38 -8.23
C LEU A 8 3.27 -12.85 -8.97
N ASN A 9 3.53 -14.16 -9.03
CA ASN A 9 4.65 -14.72 -9.76
C ASN A 9 4.58 -14.44 -11.27
N ASP A 10 3.38 -14.27 -11.83
CA ASP A 10 3.19 -14.03 -13.26
C ASP A 10 3.88 -12.74 -13.74
N TYR A 11 4.07 -11.77 -12.84
CA TYR A 11 4.73 -10.51 -13.16
C TYR A 11 6.25 -10.60 -13.19
N LEU A 12 6.86 -11.59 -12.52
CA LEU A 12 8.30 -11.65 -12.31
C LEU A 12 9.13 -11.65 -13.61
N PRO A 13 8.78 -12.39 -14.69
CA PRO A 13 9.54 -12.36 -15.93
C PRO A 13 9.64 -10.96 -16.56
N ALA A 14 8.53 -10.20 -16.58
CA ALA A 14 8.50 -8.86 -17.13
C ALA A 14 9.25 -7.85 -16.23
N ILE A 15 9.09 -7.96 -14.91
CA ILE A 15 9.84 -7.12 -13.95
C ILE A 15 11.36 -7.35 -14.11
N ARG A 16 11.80 -8.60 -14.29
CA ARG A 16 13.22 -8.91 -14.55
C ARG A 16 13.77 -8.28 -15.83
N ALA A 17 12.91 -8.07 -16.82
CA ALA A 17 13.23 -7.38 -18.06
C ALA A 17 13.18 -5.84 -17.95
N GLY A 18 12.89 -5.29 -16.76
CA GLY A 18 12.81 -3.85 -16.54
C GLY A 18 11.46 -3.23 -16.92
N ASP A 19 10.38 -4.02 -17.01
CA ASP A 19 9.04 -3.50 -17.25
C ASP A 19 8.46 -2.84 -15.97
N ALA A 20 8.48 -1.51 -15.97
CA ALA A 20 7.96 -0.69 -14.86
C ALA A 20 6.43 -0.82 -14.71
N THR A 21 5.70 -1.08 -15.78
CA THR A 21 4.24 -1.28 -15.73
C THR A 21 3.91 -2.62 -15.08
N ALA A 22 4.62 -3.68 -15.43
CA ALA A 22 4.50 -4.98 -14.76
C ALA A 22 4.83 -4.87 -13.27
N PHE A 23 5.85 -4.08 -12.92
CA PHE A 23 6.17 -3.81 -11.52
C PHE A 23 5.06 -3.04 -10.80
N GLY A 24 4.49 -2.00 -11.42
CA GLY A 24 3.35 -1.26 -10.86
C GLY A 24 2.13 -2.16 -10.60
N ARG A 25 1.81 -3.08 -11.51
CA ARG A 25 0.74 -4.07 -11.32
C ARG A 25 1.04 -5.05 -10.18
N TRP A 26 2.29 -5.49 -10.08
CA TRP A 26 2.73 -6.33 -8.96
C TRP A 26 2.65 -5.59 -7.62
N VAL A 27 3.02 -4.30 -7.58
CA VAL A 27 2.88 -3.44 -6.39
C VAL A 27 1.42 -3.35 -5.97
N ALA A 28 0.52 -3.04 -6.91
CA ALA A 28 -0.93 -2.97 -6.66
C ALA A 28 -1.50 -4.24 -5.99
N GLY A 29 -1.04 -5.42 -6.42
CA GLY A 29 -1.46 -6.71 -5.86
C GLY A 29 -0.72 -7.17 -4.59
N SER A 30 0.40 -6.53 -4.24
CA SER A 30 1.25 -6.89 -3.10
C SER A 30 1.18 -5.91 -1.93
N GLU A 31 0.92 -4.62 -2.18
CA GLU A 31 1.08 -3.54 -1.22
C GLU A 31 0.27 -3.76 0.06
N THR A 32 -0.98 -4.20 -0.05
CA THR A 32 -1.82 -4.48 1.13
C THR A 32 -1.18 -5.54 2.02
N ARG A 33 -0.68 -6.64 1.44
CA ARG A 33 -0.02 -7.73 2.19
C ARG A 33 1.30 -7.24 2.81
N LEU A 34 2.06 -6.43 2.07
CA LEU A 34 3.30 -5.83 2.55
C LEU A 34 3.05 -4.90 3.76
N ARG A 35 2.09 -3.97 3.67
CA ARG A 35 1.73 -3.06 4.77
C ARG A 35 1.22 -3.80 6.00
N LEU A 36 0.36 -4.81 5.80
CA LEU A 36 -0.16 -5.61 6.91
C LEU A 36 0.95 -6.35 7.65
N SER A 37 2.00 -6.79 6.94
CA SER A 37 3.17 -7.42 7.58
C SER A 37 3.92 -6.48 8.53
N LEU A 38 3.78 -5.16 8.38
CA LEU A 38 4.45 -4.14 9.19
C LEU A 38 3.62 -3.65 10.39
N ARG A 39 2.44 -4.22 10.63
CA ARG A 39 1.51 -3.74 11.67
C ARG A 39 2.13 -3.66 13.07
N SER A 40 2.95 -4.64 13.45
CA SER A 40 3.65 -4.65 14.75
C SER A 40 4.69 -3.52 14.89
N PHE A 41 5.21 -3.02 13.77
CA PHE A 41 6.20 -1.93 13.74
C PHE A 41 5.55 -0.55 13.67
N ALA A 42 4.25 -0.44 13.35
CA ALA A 42 3.58 0.81 12.98
C ALA A 42 3.63 1.91 14.05
N GLN A 43 3.82 1.56 15.33
CA GLN A 43 3.98 2.54 16.41
C GLN A 43 5.42 3.09 16.56
N HIS A 44 6.40 2.45 15.93
CA HIS A 44 7.82 2.71 16.15
C HIS A 44 8.56 3.18 14.88
N VAL A 45 7.98 2.96 13.69
CA VAL A 45 8.58 3.33 12.41
C VAL A 45 7.61 4.11 11.55
N ASP A 46 8.15 4.90 10.63
CA ASP A 46 7.38 5.41 9.50
C ASP A 46 7.15 4.26 8.51
N VAL A 47 5.94 3.70 8.53
CA VAL A 47 5.56 2.57 7.67
C VAL A 47 5.60 2.97 6.20
N GLU A 48 5.27 4.21 5.86
CA GLU A 48 5.27 4.67 4.47
C GLU A 48 6.70 4.69 3.92
N ALA A 49 7.64 5.25 4.68
CA ALA A 49 9.05 5.26 4.32
C ALA A 49 9.62 3.84 4.17
N VAL A 50 9.30 2.92 5.09
CA VAL A 50 9.74 1.52 5.01
C VAL A 50 9.18 0.82 3.77
N VAL A 51 7.90 1.03 3.44
CA VAL A 51 7.28 0.44 2.25
C VAL A 51 7.92 0.99 0.98
N GLN A 52 8.08 2.31 0.87
CA GLN A 52 8.69 2.93 -0.31
C GLN A 52 10.13 2.44 -0.54
N GLU A 53 10.96 2.45 0.50
CA GLU A 53 12.33 1.93 0.43
C GLU A 53 12.35 0.43 0.10
N THR A 54 11.42 -0.36 0.63
CA THR A 54 11.28 -1.78 0.27
C THR A 54 11.00 -1.95 -1.22
N LEU A 55 10.02 -1.21 -1.76
CA LEU A 55 9.65 -1.31 -3.17
C LEU A 55 10.82 -0.92 -4.08
N LEU A 56 11.59 0.12 -3.73
CA LEU A 56 12.80 0.52 -4.45
C LEU A 56 13.87 -0.59 -4.45
N ARG A 57 14.13 -1.21 -3.29
CA ARG A 57 15.09 -2.34 -3.20
C ARG A 57 14.63 -3.55 -3.99
N ILE A 58 13.33 -3.83 -3.99
CA ILE A 58 12.76 -4.94 -4.74
C ILE A 58 12.91 -4.71 -6.25
N TRP A 59 12.63 -3.50 -6.73
CA TRP A 59 12.90 -3.13 -8.13
C TRP A 59 14.37 -3.37 -8.52
N GLN A 60 15.31 -2.95 -7.67
CA GLN A 60 16.75 -3.11 -7.92
C GLN A 60 17.23 -4.57 -7.90
N VAL A 61 16.66 -5.42 -7.03
CA VAL A 61 17.07 -6.82 -6.89
C VAL A 61 16.36 -7.76 -7.85
N ALA A 62 15.16 -7.40 -8.32
CA ALA A 62 14.30 -8.26 -9.13
C ALA A 62 15.01 -8.96 -10.30
N PRO A 63 15.89 -8.32 -11.10
CA PRO A 63 16.61 -9.00 -12.19
C PRO A 63 17.39 -10.25 -11.76
N ARG A 64 17.85 -10.28 -10.49
CA ARG A 64 18.66 -11.36 -9.89
C ARG A 64 17.82 -12.44 -9.19
N VAL A 65 16.52 -12.23 -9.02
CA VAL A 65 15.63 -13.17 -8.33
C VAL A 65 15.40 -14.41 -9.19
N GLN A 66 15.61 -15.57 -8.59
CA GLN A 66 15.32 -16.88 -9.19
C GLN A 66 14.04 -17.44 -8.57
N PRO A 67 13.07 -17.90 -9.38
CA PRO A 67 11.88 -18.58 -8.86
C PRO A 67 12.28 -19.85 -8.09
N ASP A 68 11.77 -20.00 -6.87
CA ASP A 68 12.02 -21.17 -6.02
C ASP A 68 10.88 -22.21 -6.07
N GLY A 69 9.98 -22.06 -7.04
CA GLY A 69 8.80 -22.93 -7.23
C GLY A 69 7.69 -22.71 -6.21
N ARG A 70 7.84 -21.79 -5.25
CA ARG A 70 6.84 -21.48 -4.23
C ARG A 70 6.01 -20.24 -4.62
N PRO A 71 4.71 -20.18 -4.25
CA PRO A 71 3.82 -19.06 -4.61
C PRO A 71 4.28 -17.73 -4.02
N ASP A 72 4.15 -16.63 -4.77
CA ASP A 72 4.47 -15.27 -4.31
C ASP A 72 5.96 -15.04 -3.91
N GLY A 73 6.91 -15.60 -4.66
CA GLY A 73 8.34 -15.56 -4.32
C GLY A 73 8.92 -14.14 -4.11
N LEU A 74 8.56 -13.21 -5.00
CA LEU A 74 8.99 -11.81 -4.91
C LEU A 74 8.35 -11.08 -3.71
N LEU A 75 7.11 -11.40 -3.35
CA LEU A 75 6.42 -10.83 -2.19
C LEU A 75 7.03 -11.33 -0.88
N ARG A 76 7.38 -12.62 -0.78
CA ARG A 76 8.09 -13.13 0.41
C ARG A 76 9.42 -12.41 0.61
N LEU A 77 10.15 -12.13 -0.47
CA LEU A 77 11.37 -11.33 -0.42
C LEU A 77 11.10 -9.88 0.03
N ALA A 78 10.02 -9.27 -0.48
CA ALA A 78 9.61 -7.92 -0.09
C ALA A 78 9.27 -7.82 1.40
N ILE A 79 8.48 -8.77 1.94
CA ILE A 79 8.12 -8.81 3.37
C ILE A 79 9.38 -8.93 4.23
N ARG A 80 10.30 -9.85 3.88
CA ARG A 80 11.57 -9.99 4.61
C ARG A 80 12.41 -8.71 4.57
N THR A 81 12.46 -8.06 3.41
CA THR A 81 13.20 -6.81 3.24
C THR A 81 12.60 -5.68 4.09
N ALA A 82 11.27 -5.56 4.11
CA ALA A 82 10.55 -4.58 4.90
C ALA A 82 10.74 -4.79 6.41
N HIS A 83 10.70 -6.04 6.88
CA HIS A 83 10.98 -6.36 8.28
C HIS A 83 12.41 -5.98 8.67
N ASN A 84 13.39 -6.31 7.83
CA ASN A 84 14.79 -5.94 8.09
C ASN A 84 14.98 -4.42 8.17
N LEU A 85 14.32 -3.66 7.27
CA LEU A 85 14.30 -2.21 7.30
C LEU A 85 13.67 -1.68 8.58
N ALA A 86 12.48 -2.17 8.94
CA ALA A 86 11.78 -1.75 10.15
C ALA A 86 12.61 -2.03 11.41
N ILE A 87 13.24 -3.20 11.51
CA ILE A 87 14.14 -3.54 12.61
C ILE A 87 15.33 -2.56 12.67
N SER A 88 15.94 -2.25 11.52
CA SER A 88 17.04 -1.28 11.46
C SER A 88 16.60 0.10 11.93
N GLU A 89 15.44 0.58 11.47
CA GLU A 89 14.86 1.88 11.87
C GLU A 89 14.57 1.92 13.38
N VAL A 90 13.97 0.88 13.94
CA VAL A 90 13.71 0.80 15.39
C VAL A 90 15.01 0.89 16.19
N ARG A 91 16.07 0.19 15.75
CA ARG A 91 17.40 0.24 16.38
C ARG A 91 18.04 1.62 16.28
N HIS A 92 17.89 2.30 15.14
CA HIS A 92 18.45 3.64 14.95
C HIS A 92 17.70 4.73 15.74
N ARG A 93 16.37 4.62 15.87
CA ARG A 93 15.53 5.63 16.56
C ARG A 93 15.50 5.47 18.07
N THR A 94 15.91 4.32 18.60
CA THR A 94 15.91 4.05 20.05
C THR A 94 17.35 3.96 20.57
N PRO A 95 17.96 5.07 21.04
CA PRO A 95 19.31 5.03 21.64
C PRO A 95 19.36 4.25 22.98
N ARG A 96 18.21 3.88 23.54
CA ARG A 96 18.11 2.95 24.66
C ARG A 96 17.84 1.56 24.10
N ALA A 97 18.86 0.71 24.14
CA ALA A 97 18.78 -0.68 23.69
C ALA A 97 17.45 -1.31 24.12
N LEU A 98 16.57 -1.61 23.15
CA LEU A 98 15.46 -2.49 23.41
C LEU A 98 16.03 -3.80 23.93
N ASP A 99 15.39 -4.38 24.95
CA ASP A 99 15.71 -5.71 25.44
C ASP A 99 15.72 -6.67 24.24
N PRO A 100 16.82 -7.42 24.01
CA PRO A 100 16.89 -8.46 23.00
C PRO A 100 15.67 -9.38 22.98
N ALA A 101 15.02 -9.62 24.13
CA ALA A 101 13.78 -10.40 24.21
C ALA A 101 12.57 -9.75 23.52
N THR A 102 12.49 -8.42 23.49
CA THR A 102 11.43 -7.68 22.76
C THR A 102 11.65 -7.79 21.26
N ILE A 103 12.90 -7.66 20.81
CA ILE A 103 13.27 -7.82 19.42
C ILE A 103 13.03 -9.27 18.99
N GLU A 104 13.40 -10.24 19.82
CA GLU A 104 13.19 -11.67 19.56
C GLU A 104 11.71 -12.06 19.56
N ALA A 105 10.87 -11.43 20.40
CA ALA A 105 9.42 -11.62 20.38
C ALA A 105 8.78 -11.08 19.09
N VAL A 106 9.30 -9.97 18.55
CA VAL A 106 8.90 -9.45 17.24
C VAL A 106 9.41 -10.34 16.11
N MET A 107 10.62 -10.91 16.24
CA MET A 107 11.21 -11.85 15.27
C MET A 107 10.53 -13.23 15.27
N ARG A 108 10.07 -13.74 16.40
CA ARG A 108 9.34 -15.03 16.48
C ARG A 108 7.94 -15.00 15.85
N LEU A 109 7.47 -13.83 15.44
CA LEU A 109 6.26 -13.66 14.62
C LEU A 109 6.53 -13.95 13.12
N GLU A 110 7.65 -14.57 12.78
CA GLU A 110 8.01 -14.98 11.40
C GLU A 110 7.07 -16.03 10.76
N ASP A 111 6.02 -16.48 11.47
CA ASP A 111 4.97 -17.37 10.93
C ASP A 111 3.58 -16.71 10.86
N VAL A 112 3.53 -15.38 10.83
CA VAL A 112 2.26 -14.65 10.83
C VAL A 112 1.52 -14.85 9.50
N ALA A 113 0.59 -15.80 9.53
CA ALA A 113 -0.63 -15.72 8.73
C ALA A 113 -1.15 -14.29 8.81
N VAL A 114 -1.26 -13.62 7.64
CA VAL A 114 -1.74 -12.24 7.51
C VAL A 114 -3.03 -12.12 8.34
N PRO A 115 -3.05 -11.34 9.44
CA PRO A 115 -4.22 -11.27 10.30
C PRO A 115 -5.38 -10.72 9.47
N GLN A 116 -6.51 -11.44 9.45
CA GLN A 116 -7.74 -10.89 8.89
C GLN A 116 -8.17 -9.73 9.79
N VAL A 117 -8.09 -8.51 9.26
CA VAL A 117 -8.45 -7.31 10.00
C VAL A 117 -9.97 -7.21 10.08
N GLU A 118 -10.53 -7.28 11.29
CA GLU A 118 -11.84 -6.70 11.56
C GLU A 118 -11.71 -5.18 11.41
N THR A 119 -12.23 -4.68 10.30
CA THR A 119 -12.28 -3.24 10.03
C THR A 119 -13.40 -2.65 10.87
N ASP A 120 -13.16 -1.53 11.55
CA ASP A 120 -14.21 -0.82 12.30
C ASP A 120 -15.43 -0.54 11.38
N PRO A 121 -16.58 -1.19 11.63
CA PRO A 121 -17.77 -1.03 10.79
C PRO A 121 -18.29 0.40 10.77
N MET A 122 -18.13 1.15 11.87
CA MET A 122 -18.58 2.53 11.98
C MET A 122 -17.70 3.47 11.15
N LEU A 123 -16.38 3.30 11.20
CA LEU A 123 -15.46 4.04 10.35
C LEU A 123 -15.72 3.76 8.86
N ARG A 124 -15.96 2.48 8.51
CA ARG A 124 -16.29 2.09 7.14
C ARG A 124 -17.57 2.76 6.63
N ASP A 125 -18.61 2.81 7.46
CA ASP A 125 -19.87 3.47 7.10
C ASP A 125 -19.70 4.99 6.98
N ALA A 126 -18.93 5.62 7.87
CA ALA A 126 -18.61 7.04 7.79
C ALA A 126 -17.87 7.40 6.49
N ILE A 127 -16.87 6.61 6.09
CA ILE A 127 -16.15 6.80 4.81
C ILE A 127 -17.12 6.70 3.63
N ARG A 128 -18.02 5.70 3.63
CA ARG A 128 -19.02 5.53 2.57
C ARG A 128 -19.95 6.74 2.46
N ARG A 129 -20.51 7.19 3.59
CA ARG A 129 -21.38 8.39 3.62
C ARG A 129 -20.67 9.64 3.12
N CYS A 130 -19.37 9.79 3.39
CA CYS A 130 -18.59 10.91 2.90
C CYS A 130 -18.27 10.79 1.40
N HIS A 131 -18.02 9.58 0.92
CA HIS A 131 -17.83 9.30 -0.49
C HIS A 131 -19.09 9.63 -1.32
N ASP A 132 -20.27 9.24 -0.84
CA ASP A 132 -21.54 9.46 -1.54
C ASP A 132 -21.95 10.95 -1.61
N LYS A 133 -21.32 11.82 -0.80
CA LYS A 133 -21.52 13.27 -0.82
C LYS A 133 -20.58 13.99 -1.80
N LEU A 134 -19.65 13.29 -2.43
CA LEU A 134 -18.73 13.90 -3.38
C LEU A 134 -19.47 14.32 -4.67
N PRO A 135 -19.05 15.44 -5.31
CA PRO A 135 -19.52 15.76 -6.65
C PRO A 135 -19.23 14.61 -7.62
N SER A 136 -20.16 14.32 -8.53
CA SER A 136 -20.09 13.15 -9.44
C SER A 136 -18.74 12.96 -10.12
N LYS A 137 -18.15 14.02 -10.68
CA LYS A 137 -16.82 13.96 -11.31
C LYS A 137 -15.71 13.58 -10.33
N ALA A 138 -15.74 14.10 -9.10
CA ALA A 138 -14.76 13.82 -8.05
C ALA A 138 -14.91 12.38 -7.53
N GLN A 139 -16.15 11.89 -7.45
CA GLN A 139 -16.46 10.50 -7.10
C GLN A 139 -15.91 9.53 -8.16
N PHE A 140 -16.19 9.76 -9.45
CA PHE A 140 -15.74 8.88 -10.53
C PHE A 140 -14.21 8.77 -10.64
N VAL A 141 -13.48 9.88 -10.51
CA VAL A 141 -12.00 9.80 -10.56
C VAL A 141 -11.41 9.07 -9.37
N LEU A 142 -12.02 9.24 -8.18
CA LEU A 142 -11.54 8.58 -6.97
C LEU A 142 -11.81 7.08 -7.04
N GLU A 143 -13.01 6.68 -7.47
CA GLU A 143 -13.39 5.28 -7.69
C GLU A 143 -12.47 4.61 -8.73
N ALA A 144 -12.19 5.27 -9.86
CA ALA A 144 -11.30 4.75 -10.89
C ALA A 144 -9.87 4.55 -10.37
N ARG A 145 -9.35 5.52 -9.61
CA ARG A 145 -8.01 5.43 -9.01
C ARG A 145 -7.92 4.35 -7.93
N MET A 146 -8.94 4.22 -7.09
CA MET A 146 -9.02 3.18 -6.06
C MET A 146 -9.14 1.78 -6.66
N SER A 147 -9.99 1.62 -7.67
CA SER A 147 -10.21 0.33 -8.35
C SER A 147 -8.98 -0.14 -9.12
N SER A 148 -8.19 0.79 -9.64
CA SER A 148 -6.89 0.53 -10.27
C SER A 148 -5.84 0.05 -9.27
N ALA A 149 -5.94 0.44 -7.99
CA ALA A 149 -4.93 0.17 -6.97
C ALA A 149 -3.49 0.55 -7.40
N GLY A 150 -3.34 1.52 -8.32
CA GLY A 150 -2.05 1.94 -8.87
C GLY A 150 -1.52 1.12 -10.06
N ALA A 151 -2.26 0.10 -10.52
CA ALA A 151 -1.89 -0.74 -11.65
C ALA A 151 -1.95 -0.01 -13.01
N THR A 152 -2.84 0.98 -13.12
CA THR A 152 -3.07 1.77 -14.33
C THR A 152 -2.61 3.22 -14.09
N PRO A 153 -1.76 3.79 -14.97
CA PRO A 153 -1.32 5.18 -14.87
C PRO A 153 -2.48 6.18 -14.91
N ASP A 154 -2.35 7.30 -14.19
CA ASP A 154 -3.37 8.36 -14.15
C ASP A 154 -3.75 8.90 -15.55
N GLN A 155 -2.82 8.86 -16.51
CA GLN A 155 -3.09 9.24 -17.90
C GLN A 155 -4.09 8.30 -18.60
N GLU A 156 -3.96 6.99 -18.39
CA GLU A 156 -4.88 5.99 -18.94
C GLU A 156 -6.24 6.06 -18.25
N LEU A 157 -6.25 6.28 -16.92
CA LEU A 157 -7.49 6.51 -16.17
C LEU A 157 -8.22 7.77 -16.65
N ALA A 158 -7.50 8.87 -16.84
CA ALA A 158 -8.05 10.11 -17.37
C ALA A 158 -8.66 9.91 -18.77
N ALA A 159 -7.95 9.22 -19.66
CA ALA A 159 -8.44 8.88 -21.00
C ALA A 159 -9.71 8.03 -20.95
N SER A 160 -9.78 7.02 -20.07
CA SER A 160 -10.96 6.16 -19.90
C SER A 160 -12.21 6.94 -19.47
N LEU A 161 -12.03 8.01 -18.69
CA LEU A 161 -13.10 8.90 -18.24
C LEU A 161 -13.33 10.09 -19.17
N ARG A 162 -12.72 10.10 -20.36
CA ARG A 162 -12.82 11.17 -21.37
C ARG A 162 -12.47 12.55 -20.81
N MET A 163 -11.41 12.64 -20.01
CA MET A 163 -10.90 13.89 -19.46
C MET A 163 -9.39 14.03 -19.66
N THR A 164 -8.89 15.26 -19.58
CA THR A 164 -7.44 15.50 -19.58
C THR A 164 -6.81 15.03 -18.28
N LEU A 165 -5.50 14.69 -18.30
CA LEU A 165 -4.75 14.34 -17.09
C LEU A 165 -4.85 15.45 -16.03
N ASN A 166 -4.75 16.71 -16.43
CA ASN A 166 -4.86 17.84 -15.51
C ASN A 166 -6.25 17.88 -14.83
N THR A 167 -7.33 17.72 -15.61
CA THR A 167 -8.69 17.67 -15.05
C THR A 167 -8.86 16.48 -14.10
N PHE A 168 -8.29 15.33 -14.43
CA PHE A 168 -8.31 14.16 -13.56
C PHE A 168 -7.65 14.44 -12.21
N LEU A 169 -6.40 14.92 -12.24
CA LEU A 169 -5.63 15.22 -11.02
C LEU A 169 -6.31 16.30 -10.16
N GLN A 170 -6.86 17.35 -10.76
CA GLN A 170 -7.63 18.37 -10.04
C GLN A 170 -8.86 17.79 -9.33
N ASN A 171 -9.58 16.88 -9.99
CA ASN A 171 -10.74 16.22 -9.37
C ASN A 171 -10.30 15.25 -8.25
N VAL A 172 -9.15 14.58 -8.37
CA VAL A 172 -8.59 13.75 -7.28
C VAL A 172 -8.25 14.60 -6.06
N THR A 173 -7.52 15.70 -6.23
CA THR A 173 -7.19 16.63 -5.14
C THR A 173 -8.47 17.17 -4.49
N ARG A 174 -9.46 17.57 -5.29
CA ARG A 174 -10.76 18.03 -4.80
C ARG A 174 -11.50 16.95 -4.02
N ALA A 175 -11.52 15.71 -4.50
CA ALA A 175 -12.16 14.58 -3.83
C ALA A 175 -11.55 14.34 -2.44
N ARG A 176 -10.20 14.29 -2.36
CA ARG A 176 -9.48 14.12 -1.08
C ARG A 176 -9.81 15.23 -0.08
N ARG A 177 -9.78 16.49 -0.53
CA ARG A 177 -10.12 17.63 0.34
C ARG A 177 -11.53 17.50 0.91
N LEU A 178 -12.53 17.23 0.06
CA LEU A 178 -13.93 17.10 0.48
C LEU A 178 -14.15 15.90 1.41
N LEU A 179 -13.46 14.78 1.19
CA LEU A 179 -13.49 13.63 2.10
C LEU A 179 -12.94 13.99 3.48
N MET A 180 -11.77 14.64 3.54
CA MET A 180 -11.19 15.08 4.82
C MET A 180 -12.11 16.05 5.56
N GLU A 181 -12.67 17.04 4.86
CA GLU A 181 -13.65 17.97 5.44
C GLU A 181 -14.90 17.26 5.97
N CYS A 182 -15.38 16.24 5.25
CA CYS A 182 -16.54 15.45 5.69
C CYS A 182 -16.23 14.59 6.92
N LEU A 183 -15.09 13.90 6.94
CA LEU A 183 -14.68 13.05 8.07
C LEU A 183 -14.46 13.88 9.35
N ARG A 184 -13.82 15.05 9.24
CA ARG A 184 -13.65 15.97 10.37
C ARG A 184 -14.97 16.44 10.96
N LYS A 185 -15.98 16.71 10.12
CA LYS A 185 -17.35 17.05 10.59
C LYS A 185 -18.03 15.91 11.34
N LEU A 186 -17.59 14.67 11.14
CA LEU A 186 -18.05 13.50 11.88
C LEU A 186 -17.20 13.20 13.12
N GLY A 187 -16.23 14.07 13.47
CA GLY A 187 -15.32 13.88 14.60
C GLY A 187 -14.20 12.87 14.35
N ILE A 188 -13.97 12.50 13.09
CA ILE A 188 -12.91 11.57 12.69
C ILE A 188 -11.72 12.41 12.18
N GLU A 189 -10.57 12.30 12.85
CA GLU A 189 -9.32 12.91 12.39
C GLU A 189 -8.55 11.95 11.48
N PRO A 190 -8.48 12.21 10.16
CA PRO A 190 -7.70 11.39 9.25
C PRO A 190 -6.20 11.64 9.46
N VAL A 191 -5.43 10.55 9.53
CA VAL A 191 -3.95 10.62 9.58
C VAL A 191 -3.44 10.90 8.16
N GLY A 192 -2.92 12.10 7.91
CA GLY A 192 -2.34 12.50 6.63
C GLY A 192 -2.62 13.97 6.30
N GLU A 193 -1.58 14.80 6.32
CA GLU A 193 -1.71 16.23 6.06
C GLU A 193 -2.01 16.54 4.59
N ALA A 194 -2.77 17.62 4.42
CA ALA A 194 -2.92 18.32 3.16
C ALA A 194 -1.60 19.04 2.84
N SER A 195 -0.94 18.64 1.77
CA SER A 195 0.03 19.46 1.04
C SER A 195 -0.35 19.43 -0.43
#